data_AF-A0A2M8F281-F1
#
_entry.id   AF-A0A2M8F281-F1
#
_cell.length_a   1.000
_cell.length_b   1.000
_cell.length_c   1.000
_cell.angle_alpha   90.00
_cell.angle_beta   90.00
_cell.angle_gamma   90.00
#
_symmetry.space_group_name_H-M   'P 1'
#
loop_
_entity.id
_entity.type
_entity.pdbx_description
1 polymer ?
#
loop_
_entity_poly.entity_id
_entity_poly.type
_entity_poly.pdbx_seq_one_letter_code
_entity_poly.pdbx_strand_id
1 'polypeptide(L)'
;MSTQKPTSPVKASTQSFIEIEEIKDDIVLMKNFSASVVIEVGAVNFWLLSTEEQTSIIYSYAGLLNSLSFPVQILILSKKMDVSLYLDYLDGKINLQTNDLLKSRIASYKEFIKNVVKKNTVLEKRFFFVVPFSPLEIGVSGASPGSLNKKYVISRAKTSLYPKRDNLLRLLAKIGLRASVLQNQQLTELYYNLYNPSSTGRRLAPIESYTDVVMTQG
;
A
#
# COMPACT_ATOMS: atom_id res chain seq x y z
N MET A 1 -24.56 51.18 -20.07
CA MET A 1 -24.01 49.89 -20.53
C MET A 1 -23.34 49.20 -19.35
N SER A 2 -23.67 47.93 -19.15
CA SER A 2 -23.44 47.14 -17.92
C SER A 2 -21.97 46.94 -17.57
N THR A 3 -21.56 47.45 -16.41
CA THR A 3 -20.27 47.16 -15.78
C THR A 3 -20.24 45.72 -15.28
N GLN A 4 -19.47 44.84 -15.92
CA GLN A 4 -19.21 43.49 -15.42
C GLN A 4 -18.42 43.56 -14.11
N LYS A 5 -18.98 43.01 -13.03
CA LYS A 5 -18.23 42.81 -11.78
C LYS A 5 -17.09 41.83 -12.03
N PRO A 6 -15.89 42.04 -11.47
CA PRO A 6 -14.79 41.10 -11.60
C PRO A 6 -15.19 39.79 -10.91
N THR A 7 -15.36 38.73 -11.69
CA THR A 7 -15.56 37.37 -11.18
C THR A 7 -14.32 37.00 -10.38
N SER A 8 -14.49 36.68 -9.10
CA SER A 8 -13.40 36.16 -8.28
C SER A 8 -12.76 34.97 -9.01
N PRO A 9 -11.43 34.83 -9.04
CA PRO A 9 -10.79 33.68 -9.65
C PRO A 9 -11.38 32.41 -9.00
N VAL A 10 -11.76 31.44 -9.82
CA VAL A 10 -12.19 30.12 -9.34
C VAL A 10 -11.13 29.67 -8.35
N LYS A 11 -11.47 29.63 -7.07
CA LYS A 11 -10.63 29.02 -6.05
C LYS A 11 -10.60 27.54 -6.43
N ALA A 12 -9.63 27.15 -7.25
CA ALA A 12 -9.25 25.76 -7.39
C ALA A 12 -8.84 25.34 -5.98
N SER A 13 -9.78 24.69 -5.29
CA SER A 13 -9.54 24.35 -3.92
C SER A 13 -8.44 23.31 -3.93
N THR A 14 -7.44 23.49 -3.07
CA THR A 14 -6.39 22.51 -2.79
C THR A 14 -6.95 21.14 -2.37
N GLN A 15 -8.27 20.99 -2.24
CA GLN A 15 -9.00 19.76 -1.97
C GLN A 15 -9.14 18.81 -3.18
N SER A 16 -8.81 19.22 -4.41
CA SER A 16 -8.80 18.31 -5.58
C SER A 16 -7.50 17.50 -5.75
N PHE A 17 -6.77 17.20 -4.66
CA PHE A 17 -5.51 16.44 -4.75
C PHE A 17 -5.69 14.92 -4.59
N ILE A 18 -6.74 14.47 -3.89
CA ILE A 18 -6.98 13.04 -3.70
C ILE A 18 -7.83 12.53 -4.86
N GLU A 19 -7.23 11.69 -5.70
CA GLU A 19 -7.87 11.10 -6.88
C GLU A 19 -8.61 9.78 -6.58
N ILE A 20 -8.44 9.25 -5.37
CA ILE A 20 -9.13 8.05 -4.90
C ILE A 20 -10.57 8.40 -4.59
N GLU A 21 -11.49 7.66 -5.20
CA GLU A 21 -12.93 7.80 -5.02
C GLU A 21 -13.45 6.87 -3.92
N GLU A 22 -13.02 5.59 -3.93
CA GLU A 22 -13.48 4.58 -2.98
C GLU A 22 -12.44 3.47 -2.87
N ILE A 23 -12.22 2.96 -1.66
CA ILE A 23 -11.50 1.69 -1.45
C ILE A 23 -12.54 0.68 -0.99
N LYS A 24 -12.65 -0.43 -1.73
CA LYS A 24 -13.61 -1.49 -1.43
C LYS A 24 -12.95 -2.86 -1.56
N ASP A 25 -12.92 -3.57 -0.44
CA ASP A 25 -12.21 -4.84 -0.29
C ASP A 25 -10.73 -4.69 -0.66
N ASP A 26 -10.29 -5.25 -1.78
CA ASP A 26 -8.92 -5.18 -2.31
C ASP A 26 -8.79 -4.27 -3.55
N ILE A 27 -9.84 -3.49 -3.86
CA ILE A 27 -9.90 -2.61 -5.03
C ILE A 27 -9.81 -1.15 -4.61
N VAL A 28 -8.90 -0.43 -5.25
CA VAL A 28 -8.82 1.03 -5.20
C VAL A 28 -9.51 1.58 -6.45
N LEU A 29 -10.61 2.30 -6.28
CA LEU A 29 -11.34 2.99 -7.35
C LEU A 29 -10.94 4.47 -7.37
N MET A 30 -10.60 4.97 -8.55
CA MET A 30 -10.25 6.37 -8.80
C MET A 30 -11.46 7.15 -9.31
N LYS A 31 -11.41 8.48 -9.20
CA LYS A 31 -12.46 9.41 -9.66
C LYS A 31 -12.81 9.29 -11.15
N ASN A 32 -11.85 8.89 -11.97
CA ASN A 32 -12.04 8.62 -13.39
C ASN A 32 -12.58 7.20 -13.69
N PHE A 33 -13.04 6.47 -12.67
CA PHE A 33 -13.48 5.06 -12.71
C PHE A 33 -12.41 4.04 -13.06
N SER A 34 -11.14 4.44 -13.22
CA SER A 34 -10.05 3.46 -13.25
C SER A 34 -9.95 2.79 -11.88
N ALA A 35 -9.49 1.55 -11.87
CA ALA A 35 -9.34 0.79 -10.64
C ALA A 35 -7.97 0.10 -10.59
N SER A 36 -7.57 -0.36 -9.42
CA SER A 36 -6.36 -1.16 -9.29
C SER A 36 -6.43 -2.11 -8.11
N VAL A 37 -5.67 -3.21 -8.23
CA VAL A 37 -5.27 -4.05 -7.10
C VAL A 37 -3.82 -3.75 -6.77
N VAL A 38 -3.51 -3.63 -5.47
CA VAL A 38 -2.15 -3.42 -4.97
C VAL A 38 -1.68 -4.67 -4.23
N ILE A 39 -0.53 -5.21 -4.63
CA ILE A 39 0.09 -6.39 -4.05
C ILE A 39 1.41 -5.96 -3.42
N GLU A 40 1.59 -6.17 -2.12
CA GLU A 40 2.87 -6.01 -1.46
C GLU A 40 3.70 -7.28 -1.61
N VAL A 41 4.98 -7.11 -1.93
CA VAL A 41 5.92 -8.21 -2.17
C VAL A 41 7.11 -8.08 -1.22
N GLY A 42 7.45 -9.19 -0.58
CA GLY A 42 8.64 -9.30 0.25
C GLY A 42 9.93 -9.32 -0.58
N ALA A 43 11.05 -9.20 0.09
CA ALA A 43 12.37 -9.31 -0.52
C ALA A 43 13.12 -10.54 0.03
N VAL A 44 14.09 -11.02 -0.74
CA VAL A 44 15.03 -12.07 -0.34
C VAL A 44 16.46 -11.54 -0.41
N ASN A 45 17.33 -12.03 0.47
CA ASN A 45 18.76 -11.69 0.46
C ASN A 45 19.47 -12.46 -0.66
N PHE A 46 19.28 -12.02 -1.91
CA PHE A 46 19.76 -12.72 -3.10
C PHE A 46 21.26 -13.09 -3.04
N TRP A 47 22.09 -12.20 -2.50
CA TRP A 47 23.55 -12.41 -2.42
C TRP A 47 23.98 -13.47 -1.39
N LEU A 48 23.12 -13.82 -0.44
CA LEU A 48 23.41 -14.86 0.55
C LEU A 48 23.01 -16.26 0.08
N LEU A 49 22.35 -16.35 -1.08
CA LEU A 49 21.94 -17.62 -1.67
C LEU A 49 23.11 -18.30 -2.38
N SER A 50 23.02 -19.62 -2.54
CA SER A 50 23.96 -20.36 -3.37
C SER A 50 23.87 -19.96 -4.85
N THR A 51 24.92 -20.20 -5.63
CA THR A 51 24.94 -19.86 -7.07
C THR A 51 23.82 -20.55 -7.85
N GLU A 52 23.47 -21.78 -7.47
CA GLU A 52 22.39 -22.54 -8.08
C GLU A 52 21.01 -21.92 -7.80
N GLU A 53 20.76 -21.50 -6.55
CA GLU A 53 19.54 -20.79 -6.16
C GLU A 53 19.45 -19.41 -6.84
N GLN A 54 20.55 -18.66 -6.88
CA GLN A 54 20.61 -17.38 -7.58
C GLN A 54 20.24 -17.54 -9.05
N THR A 55 20.82 -18.55 -9.72
CA THR A 55 20.54 -18.87 -11.13
C THR A 55 19.07 -19.26 -11.33
N SER A 56 18.53 -20.09 -10.43
CA SER A 56 17.11 -20.50 -10.45
C SER A 56 16.15 -19.31 -10.30
N ILE A 57 16.48 -18.37 -9.42
CA ILE A 57 15.72 -17.12 -9.24
C ILE A 57 15.80 -16.25 -10.50
N ILE A 58 16.97 -16.11 -11.11
CA ILE A 58 17.15 -15.35 -12.36
C ILE A 58 16.26 -15.92 -13.48
N TYR A 59 16.29 -17.24 -13.68
CA TYR A 59 15.44 -17.88 -14.70
C TYR A 59 13.95 -17.75 -14.39
N SER A 60 13.55 -17.88 -13.11
CA SER A 60 12.16 -17.70 -12.70
C SER A 60 11.68 -16.25 -12.88
N TYR A 61 12.55 -15.27 -12.59
CA TYR A 61 12.29 -13.86 -12.81
C TYR A 61 12.15 -13.53 -14.30
N ALA A 62 13.04 -14.06 -15.15
CA ALA A 62 12.91 -13.95 -16.60
C ALA A 62 11.58 -14.54 -17.10
N GLY A 63 11.17 -15.69 -16.56
CA GLY A 63 9.88 -16.32 -16.83
C GLY A 63 8.69 -15.45 -16.42
N LEU A 64 8.77 -14.75 -15.28
CA LEU A 64 7.75 -13.78 -14.86
C LEU A 64 7.65 -12.64 -15.89
N LEU A 65 8.76 -12.02 -16.27
CA LEU A 65 8.75 -10.92 -17.24
C LEU A 65 8.17 -11.35 -18.59
N ASN A 66 8.51 -12.54 -19.06
CA ASN A 66 8.02 -13.08 -20.34
C ASN A 66 6.55 -13.53 -20.31
N SER A 67 5.95 -13.69 -19.11
CA SER A 67 4.57 -14.14 -18.95
C SER A 67 3.59 -13.02 -18.60
N LEU A 68 4.08 -11.79 -18.42
CA LEU A 68 3.22 -10.62 -18.20
C LEU A 68 2.49 -10.24 -19.49
N SER A 69 1.18 -10.50 -19.52
CA SER A 69 0.29 -10.18 -20.65
C SER A 69 -0.54 -8.91 -20.42
N PHE A 70 -0.31 -8.20 -19.33
CA PHE A 70 -1.05 -7.01 -18.91
C PHE A 70 -0.10 -5.99 -18.29
N PRO A 71 -0.45 -4.69 -18.32
CA PRO A 71 0.36 -3.66 -17.68
C PRO A 71 0.47 -3.91 -16.19
N VAL A 72 1.67 -3.72 -15.66
CA VAL A 72 1.99 -3.82 -14.23
C VAL A 72 2.90 -2.67 -13.89
N GLN A 73 2.60 -1.98 -12.79
CA GLN A 73 3.46 -0.95 -12.23
C GLN A 73 4.19 -1.51 -11.01
N ILE A 74 5.51 -1.36 -10.97
CA ILE A 74 6.33 -1.69 -9.80
C ILE A 74 6.63 -0.39 -9.07
N LEU A 75 6.24 -0.32 -7.80
CA LEU A 75 6.48 0.83 -6.92
C LEU A 75 7.35 0.40 -5.74
N ILE A 76 8.38 1.20 -5.45
CA ILE A 76 9.25 0.99 -4.30
C ILE A 76 9.11 2.20 -3.38
N LEU A 77 8.68 1.96 -2.15
CA LEU A 77 8.54 3.02 -1.13
C LEU A 77 9.61 2.84 -0.07
N SER A 78 10.36 3.92 0.20
CA SER A 78 11.26 3.98 1.35
C SER A 78 10.56 4.73 2.47
N LYS A 79 10.48 4.13 3.65
CA LYS A 79 9.94 4.77 4.86
C LYS A 79 10.87 4.52 6.03
N LYS A 80 10.75 5.32 7.09
CA LYS A 80 11.46 5.02 8.34
C LYS A 80 10.91 3.72 8.92
N MET A 81 11.81 2.88 9.41
CA MET A 81 11.46 1.61 10.01
C MET A 81 10.61 1.85 11.28
N ASP A 82 9.44 1.23 11.32
CA ASP A 82 8.55 1.26 12.48
C ASP A 82 8.85 0.06 13.38
N VAL A 83 9.51 0.30 14.51
CA VAL A 83 9.85 -0.73 15.49
C VAL A 83 8.84 -0.84 16.64
N SER A 84 7.71 -0.14 16.58
CA SER A 84 6.75 -0.04 17.70
C SER A 84 6.28 -1.43 18.18
N LEU A 85 5.89 -2.31 17.25
CA LEU A 85 5.49 -3.69 17.58
C LEU A 85 6.57 -4.48 18.31
N TYR A 86 7.83 -4.29 17.92
CA TYR A 86 8.94 -4.98 18.55
C TYR A 86 9.19 -4.43 19.97
N LEU A 87 9.08 -3.11 20.14
CA LEU A 87 9.17 -2.49 21.46
C LEU A 87 8.03 -2.96 22.38
N ASP A 88 6.80 -3.07 21.86
CA ASP A 88 5.65 -3.59 22.61
C ASP A 88 5.83 -5.07 22.98
N TYR A 89 6.38 -5.86 22.06
CA TYR A 89 6.75 -7.26 22.33
C TYR A 89 7.78 -7.35 23.48
N LEU A 90 8.80 -6.48 23.47
CA LEU A 90 9.77 -6.42 24.57
C LEU A 90 9.13 -6.01 25.89
N ASP A 91 8.17 -5.08 25.89
CA ASP A 91 7.40 -4.73 27.09
C ASP A 91 6.61 -5.92 27.63
N GLY A 92 5.95 -6.69 26.76
CA GLY A 92 5.31 -7.94 27.14
C GLY A 92 6.28 -8.92 27.80
N LYS A 93 7.51 -9.05 27.29
CA LYS A 93 8.55 -9.90 27.89
C LYS A 93 9.08 -9.36 29.22
N ILE A 94 9.21 -8.05 29.37
CA ILE A 94 9.62 -7.40 30.63
C ILE A 94 8.58 -7.68 31.74
N ASN A 95 7.30 -7.61 31.40
CA ASN A 95 6.20 -7.82 32.35
C ASN A 95 6.07 -9.28 32.81
N LEU A 96 6.41 -10.24 31.95
CA LEU A 96 6.39 -11.67 32.26
C LEU A 96 7.65 -12.15 33.00
N GLN A 97 8.74 -11.38 32.99
CA GLN A 97 10.01 -11.79 33.58
C GLN A 97 10.01 -11.60 35.10
N THR A 98 10.32 -12.68 35.82
CA THR A 98 10.39 -12.70 37.29
C THR A 98 11.78 -12.35 37.82
N ASN A 99 12.82 -12.62 37.04
CA ASN A 99 14.20 -12.31 37.43
C ASN A 99 14.54 -10.82 37.14
N ASP A 100 14.82 -10.06 38.20
CA ASP A 100 15.10 -8.62 38.10
C ASP A 100 16.32 -8.27 37.23
N LEU A 101 17.37 -9.09 37.28
CA LEU A 101 18.57 -8.87 36.46
C LEU A 101 18.24 -9.02 34.98
N LEU A 102 17.49 -10.07 34.61
CA LEU A 102 17.05 -10.26 33.22
C LEU A 102 16.08 -9.16 32.78
N LYS A 103 15.19 -8.70 33.67
CA LYS A 103 14.27 -7.60 33.40
C LYS A 103 15.03 -6.31 33.06
N SER A 104 16.03 -5.96 33.87
CA SER A 104 16.92 -4.81 33.63
C SER A 104 17.69 -4.92 32.30
N ARG A 105 18.16 -6.13 31.95
CA ARG A 105 18.84 -6.38 30.67
C ARG A 105 17.92 -6.16 29.47
N ILE A 106 16.69 -6.66 29.52
CA ILE A 106 15.71 -6.47 28.43
C ILE A 106 15.33 -5.00 28.30
N ALA A 107 15.13 -4.28 29.41
CA ALA A 107 14.86 -2.85 29.39
C ALA A 107 16.03 -2.04 28.77
N SER A 108 17.26 -2.38 29.13
CA SER A 108 18.47 -1.76 28.54
C SER A 108 18.57 -2.04 27.04
N TYR A 109 18.26 -3.27 26.61
CA TYR A 109 18.22 -3.63 25.20
C TYR A 109 17.13 -2.88 24.42
N LYS A 110 15.92 -2.74 25.00
CA LYS A 110 14.83 -1.95 24.42
C LYS A 110 15.28 -0.50 24.17
N GLU A 111 15.91 0.12 25.16
CA GLU A 111 16.40 1.50 25.05
C GLU A 111 17.54 1.62 24.03
N PHE A 112 18.43 0.63 23.95
CA PHE A 112 19.45 0.56 22.90
C PHE A 112 18.81 0.55 21.50
N ILE A 113 17.84 -0.34 21.24
CA ILE A 113 17.16 -0.43 19.94
C ILE A 113 16.46 0.88 19.58
N LYS A 114 15.73 1.48 20.53
CA LYS A 114 15.08 2.78 20.35
C LYS A 114 16.07 3.86 19.94
N ASN A 115 17.23 3.91 20.59
CA ASN A 115 18.28 4.88 20.29
C ASN A 115 18.96 4.62 18.93
N VAL A 116 19.21 3.37 18.57
CA VAL A 116 19.77 3.00 17.25
C VAL A 116 18.86 3.44 16.12
N VAL A 117 17.56 3.13 16.21
CA VAL A 117 16.57 3.50 15.17
C VAL A 117 16.43 5.02 15.06
N LYS A 118 16.40 5.72 16.19
CA LYS A 118 16.27 7.19 16.23
C LYS A 118 17.52 7.90 15.70
N LYS A 119 18.72 7.45 16.06
CA LYS A 119 19.99 8.08 15.65
C LYS A 119 20.33 7.79 14.19
N ASN A 120 20.14 6.54 13.75
CA ASN A 120 20.59 6.12 12.41
C ASN A 120 19.53 6.34 11.32
N THR A 121 18.34 6.85 11.65
CA THR A 121 17.21 7.03 10.73
C THR A 121 17.05 5.80 9.81
N VAL A 122 16.96 4.62 10.43
CA VAL A 122 16.95 3.36 9.68
C VAL A 122 15.74 3.34 8.74
N LEU A 123 15.99 3.16 7.46
CA LEU A 123 14.97 3.09 6.42
C LEU A 123 14.67 1.63 6.08
N GLU A 124 13.39 1.34 5.88
CA GLU A 124 12.93 0.09 5.27
C GLU A 124 12.39 0.37 3.86
N LYS A 125 12.51 -0.63 2.98
CA LYS A 125 11.93 -0.59 1.63
C LYS A 125 10.74 -1.53 1.58
N ARG A 126 9.61 -1.03 1.09
CA ARG A 126 8.42 -1.80 0.76
C ARG A 126 8.26 -1.85 -0.76
N PHE A 127 7.97 -3.02 -1.29
CA PHE A 127 7.87 -3.26 -2.74
C PHE A 127 6.42 -3.59 -3.08
N PHE A 128 5.90 -2.96 -4.13
CA PHE A 128 4.51 -3.13 -4.54
C PHE A 128 4.43 -3.41 -6.03
N PHE A 129 3.53 -4.32 -6.38
CA PHE A 129 3.04 -4.52 -7.73
C PHE A 129 1.61 -3.99 -7.79
N VAL A 130 1.37 -3.02 -8.68
CA VAL A 130 0.05 -2.42 -8.92
C VAL A 130 -0.44 -2.91 -10.28
N VAL A 131 -1.62 -3.54 -10.29
CA VAL A 131 -2.27 -4.02 -11.51
C VAL A 131 -3.44 -3.08 -11.81
N PRO A 132 -3.35 -2.24 -12.85
CA PRO A 132 -4.38 -1.29 -13.20
C PRO A 132 -5.51 -1.94 -14.01
N PHE A 133 -6.68 -1.32 -13.92
CA PHE A 133 -7.86 -1.57 -14.71
C PHE A 133 -8.33 -0.26 -15.32
N SER A 134 -8.53 -0.26 -16.62
CA SER A 134 -9.09 0.89 -17.35
C SER A 134 -10.60 0.74 -17.49
N PRO A 135 -11.39 1.83 -17.34
CA PRO A 135 -12.82 1.82 -17.67
C PRO A 135 -13.10 1.36 -19.10
N LEU A 136 -12.15 1.55 -20.01
CA LEU A 136 -12.24 1.11 -21.41
C LEU A 136 -12.38 -0.43 -21.53
N GLU A 137 -11.90 -1.19 -20.54
CA GLU A 137 -12.09 -2.65 -20.47
C GLU A 137 -13.57 -3.05 -20.28
N ILE A 138 -14.45 -2.11 -19.91
CA ILE A 138 -15.91 -2.32 -19.79
C ILE A 138 -16.60 -2.24 -21.17
N GLY A 139 -15.91 -1.79 -22.22
CA GLY A 139 -16.46 -1.61 -23.56
C GLY A 139 -17.19 -0.27 -23.72
N VAL A 140 -18.22 -0.22 -24.59
CA VAL A 140 -18.93 1.02 -24.97
C VAL A 140 -19.47 1.79 -23.76
N SER A 141 -19.89 1.07 -22.71
CA SER A 141 -20.35 1.68 -21.45
C SER A 141 -19.23 2.39 -20.67
N GLY A 142 -17.96 2.07 -20.89
CA GLY A 142 -16.80 2.74 -20.28
C GLY A 142 -16.40 4.05 -20.97
N ALA A 143 -16.93 4.34 -22.16
CA ALA A 143 -16.58 5.54 -22.93
C ALA A 143 -17.25 6.83 -22.40
N SER A 144 -18.29 6.72 -21.57
CA SER A 144 -18.97 7.85 -20.94
C SER A 144 -19.02 7.71 -19.41
N PRO A 145 -17.91 8.01 -18.70
CA PRO A 145 -17.78 7.78 -17.26
C PRO A 145 -18.82 8.52 -16.40
N GLY A 146 -19.42 9.62 -16.89
CA GLY A 146 -20.34 10.46 -16.12
C GLY A 146 -21.63 9.81 -15.60
N SER A 147 -21.99 8.60 -16.07
CA SER A 147 -23.20 7.87 -15.68
C SER A 147 -22.94 6.47 -15.09
N LEU A 148 -21.68 6.09 -14.84
CA LEU A 148 -21.41 4.72 -14.38
C LEU A 148 -21.70 4.52 -12.90
N ASN A 149 -22.42 3.45 -12.59
CA ASN A 149 -22.63 3.01 -11.23
C ASN A 149 -21.31 2.44 -10.67
N LYS A 150 -20.78 3.04 -9.58
CA LYS A 150 -19.56 2.59 -8.91
C LYS A 150 -19.56 1.10 -8.58
N LYS A 151 -20.68 0.56 -8.08
CA LYS A 151 -20.80 -0.87 -7.75
C LYS A 151 -20.64 -1.76 -8.99
N TYR A 152 -21.17 -1.32 -10.12
CA TYR A 152 -21.01 -2.02 -11.40
C TYR A 152 -19.55 -2.02 -11.87
N VAL A 153 -18.90 -0.85 -11.80
CA VAL A 153 -17.47 -0.72 -12.17
C VAL A 153 -16.59 -1.59 -11.29
N ILE A 154 -16.78 -1.57 -9.97
CA ILE A 154 -16.01 -2.41 -9.04
C ILE A 154 -16.22 -3.89 -9.35
N SER A 155 -17.46 -4.32 -9.62
CA SER A 155 -17.73 -5.73 -9.99
C SER A 155 -16.99 -6.13 -11.26
N ARG A 156 -16.99 -5.28 -12.30
CA ARG A 156 -16.26 -5.53 -13.55
C ARG A 156 -14.75 -5.50 -13.37
N ALA A 157 -14.25 -4.55 -12.58
CA ALA A 157 -12.84 -4.45 -12.22
C ALA A 157 -12.39 -5.74 -11.53
N LYS A 158 -13.14 -6.27 -10.57
CA LYS A 158 -12.83 -7.56 -9.93
C LYS A 158 -12.77 -8.72 -10.93
N THR A 159 -13.74 -8.82 -11.84
CA THR A 159 -13.74 -9.86 -12.89
C THR A 159 -12.49 -9.81 -13.77
N SER A 160 -11.99 -8.62 -14.10
CA SER A 160 -10.77 -8.44 -14.90
C SER A 160 -9.48 -8.60 -14.08
N LEU A 161 -9.45 -8.03 -12.87
CA LEU A 161 -8.24 -7.92 -12.05
C LEU A 161 -7.91 -9.21 -11.29
N TYR A 162 -8.90 -9.99 -10.85
CA TYR A 162 -8.63 -11.18 -10.02
C TYR A 162 -7.83 -12.26 -10.76
N PRO A 163 -8.13 -12.62 -12.02
CA PRO A 163 -7.28 -13.53 -12.77
C PRO A 163 -5.85 -13.02 -12.95
N LYS A 164 -5.67 -11.71 -13.22
CA LYS A 164 -4.37 -11.06 -13.38
C LYS A 164 -3.57 -11.09 -12.07
N ARG A 165 -4.21 -10.73 -10.96
CA ARG A 165 -3.69 -10.77 -9.59
C ARG A 165 -3.23 -12.18 -9.22
N ASP A 166 -4.09 -13.18 -9.41
CA ASP A 166 -3.81 -14.56 -9.01
C ASP A 166 -2.72 -15.20 -9.86
N ASN A 167 -2.64 -14.85 -11.15
CA ASN A 167 -1.52 -15.22 -12.00
C ASN A 167 -0.20 -14.63 -11.47
N LEU A 168 -0.20 -13.33 -11.17
CA LEU A 168 0.98 -12.64 -10.65
C LEU A 168 1.44 -13.20 -9.30
N LEU A 169 0.52 -13.48 -8.36
CA LEU A 169 0.83 -14.11 -7.07
C LEU A 169 1.52 -15.46 -7.26
N ARG A 170 1.03 -16.28 -8.20
CA ARG A 170 1.62 -17.59 -8.51
C ARG A 170 3.03 -17.47 -9.09
N LEU A 171 3.24 -16.53 -10.00
CA LEU A 171 4.56 -16.27 -10.60
C LEU A 171 5.56 -15.76 -9.55
N LEU A 172 5.14 -14.85 -8.68
CA LEU A 172 5.97 -14.34 -7.57
C LEU A 172 6.32 -15.46 -6.57
N ALA A 173 5.36 -16.31 -6.23
CA ALA A 173 5.59 -17.46 -5.35
C ALA A 173 6.60 -18.45 -5.95
N LYS A 174 6.59 -18.68 -7.27
CA LYS A 174 7.57 -19.52 -7.96
C LYS A 174 9.00 -18.97 -7.85
N ILE A 175 9.16 -17.66 -7.76
CA ILE A 175 10.48 -17.02 -7.54
C ILE A 175 10.91 -17.11 -6.06
N GLY A 176 10.02 -17.57 -5.17
CA GLY A 176 10.27 -17.60 -3.72
C GLY A 176 9.95 -16.27 -3.02
N LEU A 177 9.26 -15.35 -3.71
CA LEU A 177 8.83 -14.09 -3.11
C LEU A 177 7.45 -14.27 -2.45
N ARG A 178 7.34 -13.87 -1.18
CA ARG A 178 6.05 -13.80 -0.50
C ARG A 178 5.30 -12.56 -0.98
N ALA A 179 4.11 -12.75 -1.51
CA ALA A 179 3.25 -11.68 -1.98
C ALA A 179 1.92 -11.69 -1.21
N SER A 180 1.41 -10.51 -0.86
CA SER A 180 0.16 -10.32 -0.14
C SER A 180 -0.66 -9.23 -0.80
N VAL A 181 -1.94 -9.50 -1.04
CA VAL A 181 -2.88 -8.54 -1.62
C VAL A 181 -3.36 -7.61 -0.52
N LEU A 182 -3.16 -6.30 -0.70
CA LEU A 182 -3.57 -5.32 0.30
C LEU A 182 -5.10 -5.22 0.38
N GLN A 183 -5.62 -5.38 1.59
CA GLN A 183 -7.04 -5.23 1.90
C GLN A 183 -7.38 -3.80 2.30
N ASN A 184 -8.67 -3.52 2.49
CA ASN A 184 -9.21 -2.19 2.74
C ASN A 184 -8.45 -1.39 3.81
N GLN A 185 -8.18 -2.00 4.98
CA GLN A 185 -7.38 -1.38 6.05
C GLN A 185 -5.98 -0.98 5.59
N GLN A 186 -5.28 -1.92 4.96
CA GLN A 186 -3.89 -1.73 4.55
C GLN A 186 -3.76 -0.72 3.40
N LEU A 187 -4.72 -0.73 2.46
CA LEU A 187 -4.81 0.25 1.37
C LEU A 187 -5.07 1.65 1.94
N THR A 188 -6.05 1.79 2.83
CA THR A 188 -6.39 3.07 3.45
C THR A 188 -5.21 3.63 4.24
N GLU A 189 -4.54 2.80 5.04
CA GLU A 189 -3.31 3.20 5.74
C GLU A 189 -2.18 3.58 4.78
N LEU A 190 -1.98 2.82 3.71
CA LEU A 190 -0.96 3.11 2.70
C LEU A 190 -1.18 4.48 2.09
N TYR A 191 -2.38 4.75 1.56
CA TYR A 191 -2.68 6.03 0.92
C TYR A 191 -2.73 7.18 1.91
N TYR A 192 -3.30 6.98 3.11
CA TYR A 192 -3.28 8.00 4.15
C TYR A 192 -1.85 8.43 4.47
N ASN A 193 -0.93 7.47 4.63
CA ASN A 193 0.48 7.74 4.91
C ASN A 193 1.24 8.36 3.72
N LEU A 194 0.82 8.09 2.49
CA LEU A 194 1.36 8.73 1.29
C LEU A 194 0.92 10.20 1.18
N TYR A 195 -0.35 10.51 1.46
CA TYR A 195 -0.88 11.88 1.43
C TYR A 195 -0.52 12.70 2.68
N ASN A 196 -0.30 12.04 3.82
CA ASN A 196 0.06 12.66 5.08
C ASN A 196 1.42 12.15 5.54
N PRO A 197 2.53 12.63 4.94
CA PRO A 197 3.87 12.20 5.30
C PRO A 197 4.14 12.52 6.76
N SER A 198 4.20 11.48 7.58
CA SER A 198 4.65 11.55 8.97
C SER A 198 5.95 10.77 9.12
N SER A 199 6.75 11.10 10.13
CA SER A 199 8.09 10.55 10.30
C SER A 199 8.13 9.02 10.37
N THR A 200 7.09 8.37 10.90
CA THR A 200 7.02 6.90 11.05
C THR A 200 5.85 6.25 10.30
N GLY A 201 5.00 7.06 9.64
CA GLY A 201 3.64 6.64 9.31
C GLY A 201 2.76 6.57 10.55
N ARG A 202 1.44 6.63 10.34
CA ARG A 202 0.42 6.38 11.35
C ARG A 202 -0.27 5.07 11.04
N ARG A 203 -0.48 4.24 12.06
CA ARG A 203 -1.44 3.15 12.01
C ARG A 203 -2.80 3.73 12.28
N LEU A 204 -3.74 3.44 11.42
CA LEU A 204 -5.10 3.88 11.59
C LEU A 204 -5.80 2.86 12.50
N ALA A 205 -6.76 3.31 13.30
CA ALA A 205 -7.74 2.41 13.91
C ALA A 205 -8.45 1.59 12.81
N PRO A 206 -9.12 0.48 13.15
CA PRO A 206 -9.94 -0.26 12.18
C PRO A 206 -10.90 0.70 11.46
N ILE A 207 -11.00 0.58 10.14
CA ILE A 207 -11.85 1.47 9.32
C ILE A 207 -13.29 1.51 9.85
N GLU A 208 -13.80 0.37 10.30
CA GLU A 208 -15.16 0.22 10.84
C GLU A 208 -15.41 1.06 12.11
N SER A 209 -14.35 1.46 12.81
CA SER A 209 -14.44 2.30 14.01
C SER A 209 -14.52 3.80 13.71
N TYR A 210 -14.29 4.25 12.47
CA TYR A 210 -14.50 5.64 12.09
C TYR A 210 -15.97 5.86 11.75
N THR A 211 -16.71 6.44 12.68
CA THR A 211 -18.14 6.76 12.52
C THR A 211 -18.40 8.15 11.94
N ASP A 212 -17.40 9.03 12.00
CA ASP A 212 -17.56 10.42 11.57
C ASP A 212 -16.96 10.67 10.20
N VAL A 213 -17.82 11.07 9.25
CA VAL A 213 -17.38 11.81 8.08
C VAL A 213 -17.01 13.20 8.59
N VAL A 214 -15.72 13.46 8.79
CA VAL A 214 -15.24 14.84 8.96
C VAL A 214 -15.41 15.53 7.62
N MET A 215 -16.62 16.00 7.35
CA MET A 215 -16.89 17.01 6.34
C MET A 215 -16.17 18.26 6.84
N THR A 216 -14.95 18.51 6.39
CA THR A 216 -14.38 19.86 6.48
C THR A 216 -15.29 20.77 5.67
N GLN A 217 -16.25 21.41 6.33
CA GLN A 217 -17.01 22.49 5.75
C GLN A 217 -16.01 23.54 5.30
N GLY A 218 -16.01 23.84 4.00
CA GLY A 218 -15.22 24.92 3.40
C GLY A 218 -15.72 26.29 3.80
#